data_AF-A0A9D0IEK0-F1
#
_entry.id   AF-A0A9D0IEK0-F1
#
_cell.length_a   1.000
_cell.length_b   1.000
_cell.length_c   1.000
_cell.angle_alpha   90.00
_cell.angle_beta   90.00
_cell.angle_gamma   90.00
#
_symmetry.space_group_name_H-M   'P 1'
#
loop_
_entity.id
_entity.type
_entity.pdbx_description
1 polymer ?
#
loop_
_entity_poly.entity_id
_entity_poly.type
_entity_poly.pdbx_seq_one_letter_code
_entity_poly.pdbx_strand_id
1 'polypeptide(L)'
;MANHRDPVKPSIALRWVLALLLLASIACQTGEILTPEEATARAQQAQEGKAGSAPSTARGAEFQVNETVEFTGTEFLIPLRKEPGDVSPFSFAGRGDQATVLGSREVEGEVWYLVKSAA
;
A
#
# COMPACT_ATOMS: atom_id res chain seq x y z
N MET A 1 -25.14 -57.98 39.00
CA MET A 1 -24.55 -56.93 38.12
C MET A 1 -24.92 -55.58 38.70
N ALA A 2 -24.00 -54.90 39.37
CA ALA A 2 -24.10 -53.48 39.68
C ALA A 2 -22.67 -52.97 39.94
N ASN A 3 -22.02 -52.46 38.88
CA ASN A 3 -20.73 -51.79 39.00
C ASN A 3 -21.00 -50.38 39.54
N HIS A 4 -20.75 -50.19 40.84
CA HIS A 4 -20.74 -48.88 41.46
C HIS A 4 -19.51 -48.13 40.95
N ARG A 5 -19.71 -47.12 40.09
CA ARG A 5 -18.64 -46.20 39.68
C ARG A 5 -18.58 -45.10 40.73
N ASP A 6 -17.51 -45.08 41.51
CA ASP A 6 -17.24 -43.99 42.45
C ASP A 6 -16.98 -42.69 41.69
N PRO A 7 -17.54 -41.55 42.14
CA PRO A 7 -17.26 -40.26 41.54
C PRO A 7 -15.82 -39.82 41.84
N VAL A 8 -15.00 -39.72 40.81
CA VAL A 8 -13.62 -39.19 40.93
C VAL A 8 -13.69 -37.71 41.31
N LYS A 9 -13.31 -37.38 42.55
CA LYS A 9 -13.15 -35.99 42.99
C LYS A 9 -11.95 -35.39 42.25
N PRO A 10 -12.14 -34.33 41.44
CA PRO A 10 -11.02 -33.70 40.75
C PRO A 10 -10.07 -33.11 41.79
N SER A 11 -8.79 -33.46 41.70
CA SER A 11 -7.76 -32.93 42.58
C SER A 11 -7.69 -31.40 42.43
N ILE A 12 -7.34 -30.71 43.51
CA ILE A 12 -7.17 -29.25 43.51
C ILE A 12 -6.17 -28.82 42.42
N ALA A 13 -5.11 -29.60 42.19
CA ALA A 13 -4.16 -29.38 41.12
C ALA A 13 -4.81 -29.43 39.72
N LEU A 14 -5.73 -30.37 39.47
CA LEU A 14 -6.45 -30.47 38.19
C LEU A 14 -7.37 -29.27 37.97
N ARG A 15 -8.01 -28.77 39.03
CA ARG A 15 -8.83 -27.54 38.96
C ARG A 15 -7.99 -26.31 38.64
N TRP A 16 -6.80 -26.20 39.22
CA TRP A 16 -5.86 -25.12 38.92
C TRP A 16 -5.35 -25.19 37.49
N VAL A 17 -5.00 -26.37 36.99
CA VAL A 17 -4.58 -26.55 35.59
C VAL A 17 -5.69 -26.20 34.61
N LEU A 18 -6.93 -26.62 34.89
CA LEU A 18 -8.09 -26.28 34.04
C LEU A 18 -8.40 -24.78 34.05
N ALA A 19 -8.32 -24.13 35.22
CA ALA A 19 -8.49 -22.69 35.33
C ALA A 19 -7.42 -21.92 34.54
N LEU A 20 -6.16 -22.37 34.63
CA LEU A 20 -5.04 -21.76 33.92
C LEU A 20 -5.15 -21.94 32.40
N LEU A 21 -5.66 -23.08 31.94
CA LEU A 21 -6.00 -23.35 30.53
C LEU A 21 -7.15 -22.47 30.01
N LEU A 22 -8.18 -22.24 30.81
CA LEU A 22 -9.30 -21.36 30.46
C LEU A 22 -8.89 -19.89 30.40
N LEU A 23 -8.00 -19.44 31.29
CA LEU A 23 -7.46 -18.08 31.27
C LEU A 23 -6.62 -17.81 30.00
N ALA A 24 -5.92 -18.82 29.47
CA ALA A 24 -5.12 -18.68 28.25
C ALA A 24 -5.95 -18.52 26.96
N SER A 25 -7.23 -18.91 26.95
CA SER A 25 -8.08 -18.89 25.75
C SER A 25 -8.77 -17.54 25.50
N ILE A 26 -8.73 -16.60 26.45
CA ILE A 26 -9.42 -15.29 26.34
C ILE A 26 -8.59 -14.28 25.52
N ALA A 27 -7.32 -14.56 25.24
CA ALA A 27 -6.42 -13.62 24.53
C ALA A 27 -6.60 -13.57 22.99
N CYS A 28 -7.58 -14.26 22.40
CA CYS A 28 -7.70 -14.40 20.94
C CYS A 28 -8.97 -13.77 20.33
N GLN A 29 -9.63 -12.82 21.00
CA GLN A 29 -10.75 -12.08 20.43
C GLN A 29 -10.44 -10.58 20.27
N THR A 30 -9.36 -10.27 19.55
CA THR A 30 -9.00 -8.88 19.22
C THR A 30 -8.96 -8.66 17.72
N GLY A 31 -9.92 -9.25 17.00
CA GLY A 31 -10.28 -8.86 15.65
C GLY A 31 -11.60 -8.12 15.72
N GLU A 32 -11.55 -6.82 16.00
CA GLU A 32 -12.75 -5.98 15.93
C GLU A 32 -13.26 -6.03 14.49
N ILE A 33 -14.45 -6.60 14.31
CA ILE A 33 -15.12 -6.61 13.01
C ILE A 33 -15.52 -5.16 12.77
N LEU A 34 -14.70 -4.44 12.03
CA LEU A 34 -15.02 -3.10 11.55
C LEU A 34 -16.41 -3.17 10.92
N THR A 35 -17.27 -2.26 11.35
CA THR A 35 -18.58 -2.16 10.73
C THR A 35 -18.41 -1.80 9.25
N PRO A 36 -19.34 -2.20 8.37
CA PRO A 36 -19.22 -1.92 6.94
C PRO A 36 -18.97 -0.44 6.65
N GLU A 37 -19.56 0.46 7.43
CA GLU A 37 -19.36 1.90 7.31
C GLU A 37 -17.94 2.35 7.69
N GLU A 38 -17.33 1.81 8.75
CA GLU A 38 -15.97 2.19 9.15
C GLU A 38 -14.91 1.61 8.20
N ALA A 39 -15.14 0.38 7.71
CA ALA A 39 -14.32 -0.22 6.66
C ALA A 39 -14.39 0.58 5.35
N THR A 40 -15.58 1.05 4.96
CA THR A 40 -15.78 1.88 3.76
C THR A 40 -15.14 3.25 3.92
N ALA A 41 -15.31 3.91 5.07
CA ALA A 41 -14.69 5.21 5.34
C ALA A 41 -13.17 5.13 5.31
N ARG A 42 -12.57 4.08 5.88
CA ARG A 42 -11.13 3.84 5.83
C ARG A 42 -10.64 3.58 4.40
N ALA A 43 -11.39 2.81 3.62
CA ALA A 43 -11.07 2.56 2.21
C ALA A 43 -11.16 3.85 1.37
N GLN A 44 -12.18 4.69 1.63
CA GLN A 44 -12.35 5.99 0.97
C GLN A 44 -11.24 6.97 1.35
N GLN A 45 -10.87 7.09 2.63
CA GLN A 45 -9.73 7.91 3.06
C GLN A 45 -8.40 7.42 2.46
N ALA A 46 -8.20 6.09 2.39
CA ALA A 46 -7.04 5.53 1.71
C ALA A 46 -7.07 5.78 0.20
N GLN A 47 -8.24 5.89 -0.42
CA GLN A 47 -8.41 6.32 -1.81
C GLN A 47 -8.25 7.82 -1.98
N GLU A 48 -8.63 8.68 -1.04
CA GLU A 48 -8.43 10.13 -1.11
C GLU A 48 -6.95 10.50 -0.98
N GLY A 49 -6.17 9.74 -0.20
CA GLY A 49 -4.70 9.85 -0.18
C GLY A 49 -4.00 9.26 -1.43
N LYS A 50 -4.73 8.48 -2.25
CA LYS A 50 -4.24 7.81 -3.46
C LYS A 50 -4.86 8.37 -4.75
N ALA A 51 -5.90 9.19 -4.62
CA ALA A 51 -6.48 10.01 -5.66
C ALA A 51 -5.43 11.08 -5.92
N GLY A 52 -4.70 10.88 -7.02
CA GLY A 52 -3.64 11.77 -7.44
C GLY A 52 -4.11 13.20 -7.26
N SER A 53 -3.33 13.96 -6.49
CA SER A 53 -3.35 15.41 -6.48
C SER A 53 -3.64 15.84 -7.91
N ALA A 54 -4.66 16.67 -8.10
CA ALA A 54 -4.97 17.29 -9.39
C ALA A 54 -3.66 17.60 -10.12
N PRO A 55 -3.54 17.27 -11.42
CA PRO A 55 -2.26 17.22 -12.10
C PRO A 55 -1.52 18.54 -11.86
N SER A 56 -0.55 18.46 -10.96
CA SER A 56 0.18 19.65 -10.51
C SER A 56 1.02 20.11 -11.68
N THR A 57 1.14 21.42 -11.87
CA THR A 57 2.06 21.98 -12.85
C THR A 57 3.12 22.75 -12.06
N ALA A 58 4.36 22.28 -12.10
CA ALA A 58 5.48 22.99 -11.53
C ALA A 58 5.64 24.36 -12.20
N ARG A 59 6.05 25.39 -11.44
CA ARG A 59 6.18 26.76 -11.96
C ARG A 59 7.14 26.87 -13.14
N GLY A 60 8.15 26.00 -13.21
CA GLY A 60 9.12 25.90 -14.30
C GLY A 60 8.83 24.79 -15.31
N ALA A 61 7.62 24.22 -15.33
CA ALA A 61 7.30 23.16 -16.27
C ALA A 61 7.24 23.68 -17.71
N GLU A 62 8.02 23.06 -18.58
CA GLU A 62 8.07 23.31 -20.02
C GLU A 62 6.91 22.62 -20.75
N PHE A 63 6.48 21.46 -20.26
CA PHE A 63 5.40 20.68 -20.86
C PHE A 63 4.11 20.76 -20.06
N GLN A 64 3.00 20.80 -20.77
CA GLN A 64 1.66 20.89 -20.20
C GLN A 64 1.05 19.51 -19.94
N VAL A 65 0.07 19.47 -19.04
CA VAL A 65 -0.71 18.25 -18.77
C VAL A 65 -1.49 17.86 -20.03
N ASN A 66 -1.50 16.57 -20.34
CA ASN A 66 -2.04 15.92 -21.53
C ASN A 66 -1.27 16.20 -22.83
N GLU A 67 -0.11 16.86 -22.76
CA GLU A 67 0.78 17.00 -23.90
C GLU A 67 1.48 15.67 -24.21
N THR A 68 1.63 15.35 -25.50
CA THR A 68 2.44 14.21 -25.94
C THR A 68 3.86 14.70 -26.21
N VAL A 69 4.83 14.09 -25.54
CA VAL A 69 6.26 14.42 -25.62
C VAL A 69 7.06 13.21 -26.09
N GLU A 70 8.25 13.46 -26.60
CA GLU A 70 9.19 12.42 -27.06
C GLU A 70 10.40 12.33 -26.13
N PHE A 71 10.87 11.12 -25.86
CA PHE A 71 12.08 10.91 -25.09
C PHE A 71 13.35 11.12 -25.95
N THR A 72 14.13 12.15 -25.62
CA THR A 72 15.29 12.61 -26.43
C THR A 72 16.67 12.37 -25.78
N GLY A 73 16.74 11.58 -24.71
CA GLY A 73 17.99 11.30 -23.99
C GLY A 73 19.11 10.76 -24.89
N THR A 74 20.36 10.97 -24.48
CA THR A 74 21.55 10.52 -25.24
C THR A 74 21.67 8.99 -25.27
N GLU A 75 21.25 8.35 -24.18
CA GLU A 75 21.27 6.90 -24.02
C GLU A 75 20.19 6.22 -24.87
N PHE A 76 20.44 4.96 -25.25
CA PHE A 76 19.46 4.16 -25.99
C PHE A 76 18.22 3.83 -25.12
N LEU A 77 18.44 3.62 -23.83
CA LEU A 77 17.40 3.35 -22.83
C LEU A 77 17.39 4.45 -21.78
N ILE A 78 16.24 5.12 -21.66
CA ILE A 78 16.04 6.23 -20.75
C ILE A 78 15.37 5.70 -19.48
N PRO A 79 16.04 5.78 -18.31
CA PRO A 79 15.54 5.20 -17.08
C PRO A 79 14.33 5.98 -16.56
N LEU A 80 13.23 5.27 -16.31
CA LEU A 80 12.04 5.81 -15.67
C LEU A 80 12.01 5.38 -14.20
N ARG A 81 11.66 6.32 -13.33
CA ARG A 81 11.63 6.12 -11.88
C ARG A 81 10.20 6.26 -11.35
N LYS A 82 9.90 5.59 -10.24
CA LYS A 82 8.61 5.74 -9.57
C LYS A 82 8.56 7.07 -8.84
N GLU A 83 9.65 7.40 -8.16
CA GLU A 83 9.78 8.62 -7.39
C GLU A 83 11.11 9.34 -7.71
N PRO A 84 11.14 10.69 -7.64
CA PRO A 84 12.35 11.49 -7.64
C PRO A 84 13.29 11.03 -6.53
N GLY A 85 14.57 10.93 -6.84
CA GLY A 85 15.60 10.46 -5.90
C GLY A 85 15.76 8.94 -5.82
N ASP A 86 14.85 8.13 -6.40
CA ASP A 86 15.07 6.68 -6.51
C ASP A 86 16.40 6.40 -7.20
N VAL A 87 17.24 5.52 -6.65
CA VAL A 87 18.53 5.17 -7.27
C VAL A 87 18.36 4.21 -8.44
N SER A 88 17.46 3.23 -8.32
CA SER A 88 17.20 2.24 -9.35
C SER A 88 16.04 2.67 -10.26
N PRO A 89 16.15 2.51 -11.59
CA PRO A 89 15.01 2.62 -12.47
C PRO A 89 13.99 1.51 -12.18
N PHE A 90 12.72 1.83 -12.39
CA PHE A 90 11.63 0.85 -12.39
C PHE A 90 11.39 0.28 -13.80
N SER A 91 11.58 1.11 -14.82
CA SER A 91 11.44 0.71 -16.22
C SER A 91 12.33 1.58 -17.11
N PHE A 92 12.31 1.32 -18.42
CA PHE A 92 13.07 2.07 -19.41
C PHE A 92 12.17 2.41 -20.59
N ALA A 93 12.36 3.60 -21.15
CA ALA A 93 11.80 4.00 -22.43
C ALA A 93 12.90 3.98 -23.50
N GLY A 94 12.54 3.66 -24.74
CA GLY A 94 13.39 3.85 -25.89
C GLY A 94 13.51 5.34 -26.25
N ARG A 95 14.65 5.73 -26.81
CA ARG A 95 14.76 7.04 -27.46
C ARG A 95 13.83 7.10 -28.66
N GLY A 96 13.05 8.18 -28.76
CA GLY A 96 12.02 8.35 -29.79
C GLY A 96 10.65 7.84 -29.37
N ASP A 97 10.54 7.14 -28.24
CA ASP A 97 9.23 6.73 -27.71
C ASP A 97 8.45 7.98 -27.27
N GLN A 98 7.12 7.88 -27.38
CA GLN A 98 6.21 8.96 -26.99
C GLN A 98 5.58 8.68 -25.63
N ALA A 99 5.33 9.74 -24.89
CA ALA A 99 4.63 9.69 -23.61
C ALA A 99 3.66 10.86 -23.48
N THR A 100 2.56 10.65 -22.77
CA THR A 100 1.64 11.72 -22.39
C THR A 100 2.00 12.24 -21.01
N VAL A 101 2.18 13.55 -20.86
CA VAL A 101 2.43 14.20 -19.58
C VAL A 101 1.15 14.18 -18.76
N LEU A 102 1.22 13.63 -17.55
CA LEU A 102 0.12 13.60 -16.60
C LEU A 102 0.24 14.70 -15.55
N GLY A 103 1.42 15.27 -15.37
CA GLY A 103 1.69 16.30 -14.36
C GLY A 103 3.17 16.55 -14.18
N SER A 104 3.50 17.58 -13.41
CA SER A 104 4.87 17.92 -13.06
C SER A 104 5.00 18.41 -11.62
N ARG A 105 6.18 18.18 -11.04
CA ARG A 105 6.55 18.67 -9.71
C ARG A 105 8.00 19.10 -9.70
N GLU A 106 8.29 20.12 -8.90
CA GLU A 106 9.67 20.54 -8.65
C GLU A 106 10.22 19.77 -7.44
N VAL A 107 11.37 19.13 -7.60
CA VAL A 107 12.10 18.43 -6.54
C VAL A 107 13.57 18.81 -6.66
N GLU A 108 14.14 19.34 -5.58
CA GLU A 108 15.55 19.75 -5.52
C GLU A 108 15.98 20.74 -6.63
N GLY A 109 15.04 21.59 -7.08
CA GLY A 109 15.28 22.57 -8.15
C GLY A 109 15.18 21.99 -9.57
N GLU A 110 14.86 20.69 -9.70
CA GLU A 110 14.60 20.03 -10.98
C GLU A 110 13.11 19.78 -11.19
N VAL A 111 12.65 19.93 -12.43
CA VAL A 111 11.26 19.61 -12.80
C VAL A 111 11.17 18.15 -13.20
N TRP A 112 10.36 17.40 -12.46
CA TRP A 112 10.04 16.02 -12.74
C TRP A 112 8.66 15.92 -13.37
N TYR A 113 8.55 15.13 -14.44
CA TYR A 113 7.29 14.87 -15.13
C TYR A 113 6.78 13.48 -14.81
N LEU A 114 5.51 13.42 -14.41
CA LEU A 114 4.77 12.16 -14.41
C LEU A 114 4.27 11.92 -15.82
N VAL A 115 4.63 10.79 -16.41
CA VAL A 115 4.28 10.46 -17.79
C VAL A 115 3.58 9.11 -17.87
N LYS A 116 2.67 8.98 -18.84
CA LYS A 116 2.10 7.71 -19.27
C LYS A 116 2.71 7.36 -20.62
N SER A 117 3.48 6.28 -20.67
CA SER A 117 4.02 5.79 -21.94
C SER A 117 2.88 5.34 -22.86
N ALA A 118 2.95 5.75 -24.12
CA ALA A 118 2.14 5.20 -25.20
C ALA A 118 2.88 3.97 -25.74
N ALA A 119 2.73 2.83 -25.05
CA ALA A 119 3.25 1.56 -25.56
C ALA A 119 2.63 1.19 -26.92
#